data_AF-A0A0L0UMP5-F1
#
_entry.id   AF-A0A0L0UMP5-F1
#
_cell.length_a   1.000
_cell.length_b   1.000
_cell.length_c   1.000
_cell.angle_alpha   90.00
_cell.angle_beta   90.00
_cell.angle_gamma   90.00
#
_symmetry.space_group_name_H-M   'P 1'
#
loop_
_entity.id
_entity.type
_entity.pdbx_description
1 polymer ?
#
loop_
_entity_poly.entity_id
_entity_poly.type
_entity_poly.pdbx_seq_one_letter_code
_entity_poly.pdbx_strand_id
1 'polypeptide(L)'
;MSCNSCSKRLAVAEAITCGNCQKMFHPSPCSSLTESSWKGMGPKAKGEWNCSACRGIRTRADCIDDNDASTNKKYRAEDTYNIMALKKEFTAKMDEMSSKFQGMFEELKIIIKDTSLSHIALSKKIEELMTENKVKDKKLDMLEARVNTLEQQLLKNNAVIVNAPPLKPAIDVVLDIAKAADVNIVANDIVEAYRTKDNKKLVVKFANQKNKILLMKKVRE
;
A
#
# COMPACT_ATOMS: atom_id res chain seq x y z
N MET A 1 -2.48 -48.64 -22.17
CA MET A 1 -3.92 -48.33 -22.38
C MET A 1 -4.27 -47.06 -21.61
N SER A 2 -5.20 -46.25 -22.12
CA SER A 2 -5.64 -44.99 -21.50
C SER A 2 -7.09 -45.10 -21.03
N CYS A 3 -7.44 -44.34 -19.99
CA CYS A 3 -8.78 -44.24 -19.45
C CYS A 3 -9.70 -43.50 -20.41
N ASN A 4 -10.88 -44.05 -20.72
CA ASN A 4 -11.81 -43.43 -21.67
C ASN A 4 -12.54 -42.19 -21.14
N SER A 5 -12.42 -41.87 -19.85
CA SER A 5 -13.02 -40.65 -19.28
C SER A 5 -12.02 -39.48 -19.22
N CYS A 6 -10.77 -39.73 -18.80
CA CYS A 6 -9.79 -38.67 -18.58
C CYS A 6 -8.56 -38.75 -19.51
N SER A 7 -8.51 -39.75 -20.40
CA SER A 7 -7.41 -40.02 -21.35
C SER A 7 -6.03 -40.29 -20.72
N LYS A 8 -5.93 -40.37 -19.38
CA LYS A 8 -4.68 -40.67 -18.66
C LYS A 8 -4.35 -42.17 -18.69
N ARG A 9 -3.07 -42.52 -18.53
CA ARG A 9 -2.57 -43.90 -18.54
C ARG A 9 -3.21 -44.75 -17.42
N LEU A 10 -3.60 -45.98 -17.74
CA LEU A 10 -4.13 -46.98 -16.81
C LEU A 10 -3.08 -48.03 -16.46
N ALA A 11 -2.99 -48.40 -15.17
CA ALA A 11 -2.35 -49.62 -14.73
C ALA A 11 -3.34 -50.79 -14.96
N VAL A 12 -2.94 -51.81 -15.72
CA VAL A 12 -3.83 -52.88 -16.19
C VAL A 12 -4.44 -53.69 -15.04
N ALA A 13 -3.74 -53.81 -13.92
CA ALA A 13 -4.19 -54.58 -12.75
C ALA A 13 -5.38 -53.95 -12.01
N GLU A 14 -5.66 -52.66 -12.23
CA GLU A 14 -6.65 -51.89 -11.45
C GLU A 14 -7.69 -51.22 -12.36
N ALA A 15 -7.68 -51.55 -13.66
CA ALA A 15 -8.62 -51.00 -14.63
C ALA A 15 -10.01 -51.64 -14.48
N ILE A 16 -11.05 -50.81 -14.55
CA ILE A 16 -12.45 -51.24 -14.57
C ILE A 16 -12.93 -51.26 -16.01
N THR A 17 -13.44 -52.39 -16.48
CA THR A 17 -13.95 -52.55 -17.85
C THR A 17 -15.47 -52.54 -17.86
N CYS A 18 -16.07 -51.71 -18.71
CA CYS A 18 -17.51 -51.70 -18.93
C CYS A 18 -17.94 -52.97 -19.68
N GLY A 19 -18.94 -53.70 -19.16
CA GLY A 19 -19.48 -54.91 -19.79
C GLY A 19 -20.10 -54.66 -21.17
N ASN A 20 -20.69 -53.49 -21.40
CA ASN A 20 -21.32 -53.16 -22.68
C ASN A 20 -20.32 -52.66 -23.74
N CYS A 21 -19.58 -51.58 -23.46
CA CYS A 21 -18.69 -50.96 -24.46
C CYS A 21 -17.23 -51.43 -24.40
N GLN A 22 -16.89 -52.30 -23.45
CA GLN A 22 -15.55 -52.88 -23.27
C GLN A 22 -14.43 -51.84 -23.06
N LYS A 23 -14.80 -50.59 -22.74
CA LYS A 23 -13.85 -49.52 -22.46
C LYS A 23 -13.37 -49.57 -21.01
N MET A 24 -12.13 -49.15 -20.79
CA MET A 24 -11.48 -49.16 -19.48
C MET A 24 -11.47 -47.79 -18.80
N PHE A 25 -11.63 -47.81 -17.48
CA PHE A 25 -11.73 -46.63 -16.63
C PHE A 25 -10.91 -46.78 -15.35
N HIS A 26 -10.45 -45.66 -14.78
CA HIS A 26 -9.95 -45.63 -13.40
C HIS A 26 -11.12 -45.89 -12.43
N PRO A 27 -10.92 -46.60 -11.31
CA PRO A 27 -11.93 -46.76 -10.27
C PRO A 27 -12.51 -45.40 -9.85
N SER A 28 -11.68 -44.54 -9.28
CA SER A 28 -12.06 -43.18 -8.92
C SER A 28 -11.14 -42.17 -9.60
N PRO A 29 -11.65 -41.02 -10.09
CA PRO A 29 -13.05 -40.59 -10.12
C PRO A 29 -13.82 -41.07 -11.37
N CYS A 30 -13.14 -41.72 -12.33
CA CYS A 30 -13.66 -41.91 -13.70
C CYS A 30 -14.86 -42.86 -13.81
N SER A 31 -14.96 -43.85 -12.92
CA SER A 31 -16.06 -44.84 -12.93
C SER A 31 -17.04 -44.66 -11.76
N SER A 32 -16.78 -43.69 -10.87
CA SER A 32 -17.55 -43.46 -9.63
C SER A 32 -17.54 -44.64 -8.64
N LEU A 33 -16.57 -45.57 -8.77
CA LEU A 33 -16.36 -46.68 -7.82
C LEU A 33 -15.05 -46.49 -7.07
N THR A 34 -15.01 -46.81 -5.78
CA THR A 34 -13.74 -46.92 -5.08
C THR A 34 -13.04 -48.22 -5.45
N GLU A 35 -11.71 -48.24 -5.36
CA GLU A 35 -10.92 -49.44 -5.67
C GLU A 35 -11.30 -50.62 -4.76
N SER A 36 -11.57 -50.35 -3.48
CA SER A 36 -12.06 -51.34 -2.51
C SER A 36 -13.43 -51.91 -2.91
N SER A 37 -14.35 -51.07 -3.36
CA SER A 37 -15.66 -51.50 -3.84
C SER A 37 -15.55 -52.37 -5.09
N TRP A 38 -14.66 -52.02 -6.03
CA TRP A 38 -14.44 -52.83 -7.23
C TRP A 38 -13.80 -54.17 -6.89
N LYS A 39 -12.76 -54.19 -6.05
CA LYS A 39 -12.10 -55.45 -5.64
C LYS A 39 -13.08 -56.39 -4.93
N GLY A 40 -13.96 -55.85 -4.07
CA GLY A 40 -14.99 -56.60 -3.35
C GLY A 40 -16.15 -57.14 -4.19
N MET A 41 -16.33 -56.69 -5.44
CA MET A 41 -17.34 -57.24 -6.33
C MET A 41 -16.97 -58.66 -6.81
N GLY A 42 -17.95 -59.56 -6.77
CA GLY A 42 -17.82 -60.90 -7.36
C GLY A 42 -17.69 -60.86 -8.89
N PRO A 43 -17.21 -61.94 -9.53
CA PRO A 43 -16.92 -61.97 -10.97
C PRO A 43 -18.14 -61.64 -11.84
N LYS A 44 -19.33 -62.12 -11.45
CA LYS A 44 -20.59 -61.85 -12.14
C LYS A 44 -20.95 -60.37 -12.13
N ALA A 45 -20.91 -59.73 -10.96
CA ALA A 45 -21.19 -58.31 -10.81
C ALA A 45 -20.17 -57.42 -11.56
N LYS A 46 -18.91 -57.85 -11.64
CA LYS A 46 -17.89 -57.17 -12.45
C LYS A 46 -18.19 -57.24 -13.95
N GLY A 47 -18.65 -58.40 -14.44
CA GLY A 47 -19.03 -58.58 -15.84
C GLY A 47 -20.29 -57.79 -16.25
N GLU A 48 -21.21 -57.57 -15.32
CA GLU A 48 -22.47 -56.84 -15.54
C GLU A 48 -22.34 -55.32 -15.30
N TRP A 49 -21.20 -54.85 -14.79
CA TRP A 49 -20.99 -53.44 -14.52
C TRP A 49 -20.88 -52.63 -15.82
N ASN A 50 -21.63 -51.53 -15.91
CA ASN A 50 -21.66 -50.64 -17.06
C ASN A 50 -21.26 -49.22 -16.67
N CYS A 51 -20.46 -48.56 -17.51
CA CYS A 51 -20.08 -47.16 -17.31
C CYS A 51 -21.31 -46.23 -17.38
N SER A 52 -21.17 -45.00 -16.88
CA SER A 52 -22.26 -44.01 -16.85
C SER A 52 -22.92 -43.77 -18.21
N ALA A 53 -22.14 -43.80 -19.30
CA ALA A 53 -22.65 -43.65 -20.66
C ALA A 53 -23.44 -44.87 -21.17
N CYS A 54 -23.17 -46.06 -20.62
CA CYS A 54 -23.85 -47.30 -20.99
C CYS A 54 -24.99 -47.68 -20.01
N ARG A 55 -25.04 -47.02 -18.85
CA ARG A 55 -26.04 -47.27 -17.81
C ARG A 55 -27.41 -46.81 -18.32
N GLY A 56 -28.34 -47.75 -18.52
CA GLY A 56 -29.68 -47.47 -19.05
C GLY A 56 -29.88 -47.83 -20.53
N ILE A 57 -28.83 -48.21 -21.25
CA ILE A 57 -28.97 -48.82 -22.57
C ILE A 57 -29.29 -50.30 -22.34
N ARG A 58 -30.58 -50.66 -22.38
CA ARG A 58 -30.98 -52.07 -22.46
C ARG A 58 -30.37 -52.65 -23.73
N THR A 59 -29.55 -53.69 -23.58
CA THR A 59 -29.06 -54.46 -24.73
C THR A 59 -30.28 -54.97 -25.51
N ARG A 60 -30.17 -54.97 -26.84
CA ARG A 60 -31.22 -55.23 -27.83
C ARG A 60 -31.89 -56.63 -27.74
N ALA A 61 -31.63 -57.39 -26.67
CA ALA A 61 -32.11 -58.75 -26.48
C ALA A 61 -33.42 -58.83 -25.66
N ASP A 62 -33.85 -57.76 -24.97
CA ASP A 62 -35.02 -57.80 -24.07
C ASP A 62 -36.16 -56.83 -24.48
N CYS A 63 -36.47 -56.72 -25.77
CA CYS A 63 -37.60 -55.92 -26.23
C CYS A 63 -38.40 -56.63 -27.32
N ILE A 64 -39.21 -57.60 -26.92
CA ILE A 64 -40.52 -57.84 -27.54
C ILE A 64 -41.54 -57.51 -26.45
N ASP A 65 -42.11 -56.32 -26.49
CA ASP A 65 -43.56 -56.21 -26.42
C ASP A 65 -44.04 -54.87 -27.02
N ASP A 66 -44.93 -55.01 -27.99
CA ASP A 66 -45.63 -53.96 -28.71
C ASP A 66 -46.78 -53.42 -27.84
N ASN A 67 -46.73 -52.14 -27.47
CA ASN A 67 -47.89 -51.24 -27.41
C ASN A 67 -47.52 -49.93 -26.69
N ASP A 68 -47.45 -48.84 -27.45
CA ASP A 68 -48.11 -47.54 -27.12
C ASP A 68 -47.54 -46.43 -28.03
N ALA A 69 -48.04 -46.37 -29.27
CA ALA A 69 -47.64 -45.36 -30.24
C ALA A 69 -48.62 -44.17 -30.34
N SER A 70 -49.62 -44.08 -29.47
CA SER A 70 -50.68 -43.08 -29.57
C SER A 70 -50.59 -41.93 -28.55
N THR A 71 -49.81 -42.07 -27.48
CA THR A 71 -49.78 -41.06 -26.39
C THR A 71 -48.66 -40.02 -26.55
N ASN A 72 -47.65 -40.27 -27.40
CA ASN A 72 -46.37 -39.53 -27.37
C ASN A 72 -46.25 -38.32 -28.35
N LYS A 73 -47.26 -38.05 -29.20
CA LYS A 73 -47.22 -36.91 -30.14
C LYS A 73 -47.69 -35.58 -29.53
N LYS A 74 -48.55 -35.59 -28.51
CA LYS A 74 -49.01 -34.36 -27.82
C LYS A 74 -47.95 -33.80 -26.87
N TYR A 75 -47.28 -34.66 -26.09
CA TYR A 75 -46.21 -34.25 -25.17
C TYR A 75 -45.02 -33.58 -25.87
N ARG A 76 -44.62 -34.06 -27.06
CA ARG A 76 -43.51 -33.45 -27.81
C ARG A 76 -43.77 -32.01 -28.29
N ALA A 77 -45.00 -31.67 -28.68
CA ALA A 77 -45.33 -30.33 -29.16
C ALA A 77 -45.37 -29.30 -28.02
N GLU A 78 -45.93 -29.71 -26.87
CA GLU A 78 -46.04 -28.90 -25.66
C GLU A 78 -44.67 -28.66 -25.01
N ASP A 79 -43.81 -29.68 -24.96
CA ASP A 79 -42.41 -29.54 -24.50
C ASP A 79 -41.59 -28.61 -25.41
N THR A 80 -41.75 -28.71 -26.74
CA THR A 80 -41.06 -27.78 -27.65
C THR A 80 -41.53 -26.34 -27.51
N TYR A 81 -42.81 -26.11 -27.24
CA TYR A 81 -43.36 -24.77 -26.98
C TYR A 81 -42.81 -24.18 -25.68
N ASN A 82 -42.76 -25.00 -24.61
CA ASN A 82 -42.18 -24.61 -23.32
C ASN A 82 -40.68 -24.29 -23.43
N ILE A 83 -39.92 -25.05 -24.22
CA ILE A 83 -38.49 -24.77 -24.47
C ILE A 83 -38.29 -23.47 -25.27
N MET A 84 -39.14 -23.17 -26.26
CA MET A 84 -39.07 -21.91 -27.00
C MET A 84 -39.43 -20.70 -26.13
N ALA A 85 -40.43 -20.83 -25.24
CA ALA A 85 -40.79 -19.80 -24.28
C ALA A 85 -39.64 -19.53 -23.30
N LEU A 86 -39.05 -20.58 -22.72
CA LEU A 86 -37.88 -20.47 -21.84
C LEU A 86 -36.67 -19.85 -22.55
N LYS A 87 -36.42 -20.23 -23.81
CA LYS A 87 -35.35 -19.63 -24.60
C LYS A 87 -35.56 -18.13 -24.80
N LYS A 88 -36.81 -17.70 -25.08
CA LYS A 88 -37.16 -16.29 -25.26
C LYS A 88 -36.98 -15.49 -23.97
N GLU A 89 -37.42 -16.04 -22.83
CA GLU A 89 -37.20 -15.41 -21.52
C GLU A 89 -35.72 -15.32 -21.16
N PHE A 90 -34.95 -16.38 -21.44
CA PHE A 90 -33.51 -16.40 -21.21
C PHE A 90 -32.79 -15.35 -22.07
N THR A 91 -33.12 -15.25 -23.37
CA THR A 91 -32.57 -14.21 -24.25
C THR A 91 -32.93 -12.81 -23.76
N ALA A 92 -34.19 -12.57 -23.37
CA ALA A 92 -34.60 -11.27 -22.82
C ALA A 92 -33.85 -10.91 -21.53
N LYS A 93 -33.58 -11.89 -20.65
CA LYS A 93 -32.78 -11.68 -19.44
C LYS A 93 -31.30 -11.42 -19.74
N MET A 94 -30.75 -12.09 -20.76
CA MET A 94 -29.39 -11.83 -21.22
C MET A 94 -29.24 -10.45 -21.85
N ASP A 95 -30.24 -9.99 -22.62
CA ASP A 95 -30.26 -8.64 -23.19
C ASP A 95 -30.39 -7.57 -22.10
N GLU A 96 -31.26 -7.80 -21.10
CA GLU A 96 -31.39 -6.94 -19.92
C GLU A 96 -30.06 -6.85 -19.15
N MET A 97 -29.38 -7.98 -18.96
CA MET A 97 -28.09 -8.05 -18.30
C MET A 97 -26.98 -7.34 -19.11
N SER A 98 -26.94 -7.56 -20.43
CA SER A 98 -26.00 -6.89 -21.34
C SER A 98 -26.15 -5.38 -21.28
N SER A 99 -27.39 -4.87 -21.32
CA SER A 99 -27.69 -3.44 -21.21
C SER A 99 -27.23 -2.87 -19.86
N LYS A 100 -27.49 -3.57 -18.74
CA LYS A 100 -27.01 -3.14 -17.41
C LYS A 100 -25.49 -3.12 -17.32
N PHE A 101 -24.81 -4.14 -17.85
CA PHE A 101 -23.35 -4.15 -17.91
C PHE A 101 -22.81 -2.98 -18.71
N GLN A 102 -23.41 -2.68 -19.86
CA GLN A 102 -22.98 -1.57 -20.70
C GLN A 102 -23.15 -0.22 -19.98
N GLY A 103 -24.24 -0.03 -19.23
CA GLY A 103 -24.44 1.14 -18.36
C GLY A 103 -23.34 1.26 -17.29
N MET A 104 -23.07 0.17 -16.55
CA MET A 104 -22.01 0.16 -15.53
C MET A 104 -20.62 0.43 -16.12
N PHE A 105 -20.32 -0.09 -17.32
CA PHE A 105 -19.04 0.18 -17.98
C PHE A 105 -18.87 1.66 -18.32
N GLU A 106 -19.94 2.33 -18.73
CA GLU A 106 -19.87 3.75 -19.06
C GLU A 106 -19.73 4.61 -17.80
N GLU A 107 -20.45 4.28 -16.73
CA GLU A 107 -20.26 4.92 -15.42
C GLU A 107 -18.83 4.73 -14.88
N LEU A 108 -18.28 3.52 -14.99
CA LEU A 108 -16.89 3.24 -14.60
C LEU A 108 -15.89 4.07 -15.41
N LYS A 109 -16.09 4.23 -16.72
CA LYS A 109 -15.23 5.09 -17.55
C LYS A 109 -15.26 6.54 -17.08
N ILE A 110 -16.45 7.06 -16.76
CA ILE A 110 -16.60 8.44 -16.25
C ILE A 110 -15.85 8.58 -14.93
N ILE A 111 -16.07 7.67 -13.98
CA ILE A 111 -15.38 7.68 -12.68
C ILE A 111 -13.86 7.61 -12.84
N ILE A 112 -13.36 6.72 -13.71
CA ILE A 112 -11.91 6.59 -13.96
C ILE A 112 -11.36 7.89 -14.55
N LYS A 113 -12.08 8.50 -15.50
CA LYS A 113 -11.67 9.76 -16.12
C LYS A 113 -11.63 10.89 -15.09
N ASP A 114 -12.66 11.04 -14.29
CA ASP A 114 -12.74 12.09 -13.26
C ASP A 114 -11.68 11.89 -12.18
N THR A 115 -11.47 10.65 -11.75
CA THR A 115 -10.42 10.30 -10.77
C THR A 115 -9.04 10.61 -11.35
N SER A 116 -8.79 10.31 -12.62
CA SER A 116 -7.52 10.60 -13.29
C SER A 116 -7.27 12.11 -13.38
N LEU A 117 -8.29 12.89 -13.76
CA LEU A 117 -8.19 14.35 -13.80
C LEU A 117 -7.94 14.95 -12.40
N SER A 118 -8.66 14.46 -11.39
CA SER A 118 -8.45 14.87 -10.00
C SER A 118 -7.03 14.52 -9.52
N HIS A 119 -6.53 13.33 -9.85
CA HIS A 119 -5.18 12.91 -9.51
C HIS A 119 -4.14 13.84 -10.14
N ILE A 120 -4.27 14.18 -11.42
CA ILE A 120 -3.36 15.12 -12.10
C ILE A 120 -3.39 16.50 -11.43
N ALA A 121 -4.58 17.01 -11.08
CA ALA A 121 -4.72 18.30 -10.41
C ALA A 121 -4.05 18.30 -9.02
N LEU A 122 -4.26 17.23 -8.24
CA LEU A 122 -3.64 17.07 -6.93
C LEU A 122 -2.11 16.92 -7.03
N SER A 123 -1.60 16.15 -7.99
CA SER A 123 -0.15 16.02 -8.21
C SER A 123 0.49 17.37 -8.52
N LYS A 124 -0.12 18.18 -9.40
CA LYS A 124 0.35 19.54 -9.68
C LYS A 124 0.35 20.42 -8.43
N LYS A 125 -0.72 20.34 -7.62
CA LYS A 125 -0.80 21.13 -6.39
C LYS A 125 0.28 20.73 -5.37
N ILE A 126 0.60 19.45 -5.27
CA ILE A 126 1.70 18.96 -4.44
C ILE A 126 3.04 19.55 -4.93
N GLU A 127 3.31 19.51 -6.23
CA GLU A 127 4.55 20.06 -6.81
C GLU A 127 4.69 21.57 -6.56
N GLU A 128 3.60 22.33 -6.74
CA GLU A 128 3.54 23.76 -6.41
C GLU A 128 3.88 24.00 -4.94
N LEU A 129 3.18 23.31 -4.03
CA LEU A 129 3.37 23.46 -2.59
C LEU A 129 4.80 23.06 -2.16
N MET A 130 5.37 22.00 -2.73
CA MET A 130 6.75 21.62 -2.46
C MET A 130 7.74 22.70 -2.90
N THR A 131 7.47 23.36 -4.02
CA THR A 131 8.31 24.45 -4.54
C THR A 131 8.19 25.69 -3.66
N GLU A 132 6.98 26.08 -3.28
CA GLU A 132 6.74 27.18 -2.34
C GLU A 132 7.42 26.94 -0.99
N ASN A 133 7.36 25.72 -0.47
CA ASN A 133 7.96 25.38 0.81
C ASN A 133 9.50 25.53 0.74
N LYS A 134 10.13 25.01 -0.31
CA LYS A 134 11.58 25.21 -0.55
C LYS A 134 11.97 26.68 -0.62
N VAL A 135 11.14 27.54 -1.21
CA VAL A 135 11.40 28.98 -1.26
C VAL A 135 11.27 29.62 0.12
N LYS A 136 10.29 29.19 0.92
CA LYS A 136 10.12 29.67 2.30
C LYS A 136 11.29 29.24 3.19
N ASP A 137 11.73 27.98 3.11
CA ASP A 137 12.88 27.47 3.88
C ASP A 137 14.14 28.29 3.60
N LYS A 138 14.45 28.55 2.32
CA LYS A 138 15.58 29.42 1.96
C LYS A 138 15.46 30.84 2.52
N LYS A 139 14.25 31.40 2.55
CA LYS A 139 14.03 32.73 3.15
C LYS A 139 14.22 32.70 4.67
N LEU A 140 13.78 31.63 5.34
CA LEU A 140 14.02 31.44 6.77
C LEU A 140 15.52 31.36 7.06
N ASP A 141 16.26 30.52 6.34
CA ASP A 141 17.72 30.40 6.50
C ASP A 141 18.43 31.75 6.33
N MET A 142 18.04 32.52 5.31
CA MET A 142 18.58 33.87 5.08
C MET A 142 18.25 34.84 6.21
N LEU A 143 17.03 34.78 6.74
CA LEU A 143 16.60 35.63 7.85
C LEU A 143 17.34 35.27 9.14
N GLU A 144 17.48 33.98 9.44
CA GLU A 144 18.26 33.50 10.59
C GLU A 144 19.72 33.93 10.51
N ALA A 145 20.34 33.79 9.33
CA ALA A 145 21.71 34.26 9.11
C ALA A 145 21.83 35.78 9.31
N ARG A 146 20.83 36.54 8.88
CA ARG A 146 20.78 38.00 9.07
C ARG A 146 20.57 38.39 10.52
N VAL A 147 19.69 37.70 11.24
CA VAL A 147 19.46 37.90 12.67
C VAL A 147 20.74 37.62 13.44
N ASN A 148 21.38 36.47 13.22
CA ASN A 148 22.66 36.15 13.85
C ASN A 148 23.72 37.23 13.54
N THR A 149 23.83 37.67 12.28
CA THR A 149 24.75 38.75 11.92
C THR A 149 24.46 40.05 12.70
N LEU A 150 23.19 40.43 12.81
CA LEU A 150 22.78 41.61 13.58
C LEU A 150 23.07 41.45 15.07
N GLU A 151 22.81 40.28 15.65
CA GLU A 151 23.13 39.98 17.05
C GLU A 151 24.65 40.06 17.30
N GLN A 152 25.46 39.48 16.43
CA GLN A 152 26.92 39.59 16.51
C GLN A 152 27.40 41.04 16.37
N GLN A 153 26.75 41.84 15.53
CA GLN A 153 27.05 43.28 15.40
C GLN A 153 26.68 44.05 16.66
N LEU A 154 25.51 43.77 17.26
CA LEU A 154 25.07 44.39 18.52
C LEU A 154 25.99 44.02 19.69
N LEU A 155 26.47 42.77 19.73
CA LEU A 155 27.37 42.25 20.75
C LEU A 155 28.86 42.50 20.45
N LYS A 156 29.17 43.14 19.32
CA LYS A 156 30.55 43.33 18.83
C LYS A 156 31.44 44.02 19.86
N ASN A 157 30.88 44.97 20.61
CA ASN A 157 31.58 45.73 21.65
C ASN A 157 31.35 45.17 23.06
N ASN A 158 30.61 44.07 23.20
CA ASN A 158 30.30 43.48 24.49
C ASN A 158 31.36 42.45 24.88
N ALA A 159 31.80 42.44 26.14
CA ALA A 159 32.62 41.40 26.73
C ALA A 159 31.92 40.83 27.96
N VAL A 160 32.20 39.56 28.25
CA VAL A 160 31.68 38.87 29.42
C VAL A 160 32.85 38.48 30.31
N ILE A 161 32.86 39.02 31.53
CA ILE A 161 33.81 38.67 32.57
C ILE A 161 33.12 37.66 33.48
N VAL A 162 33.72 36.47 33.60
CA VAL A 162 33.24 35.39 34.46
C VAL A 162 33.96 35.46 35.80
N ASN A 163 33.29 35.08 36.89
CA ASN A 163 33.85 35.06 38.25
C ASN A 163 34.25 36.46 38.78
N ALA A 164 33.55 37.51 38.36
CA ALA A 164 33.75 38.86 38.88
C ALA A 164 33.32 38.96 40.37
N PRO A 165 34.12 39.59 41.27
CA PRO A 165 33.80 39.69 42.70
C PRO A 165 32.41 40.32 42.93
N PRO A 166 31.45 39.69 43.64
CA PRO A 166 30.03 40.06 43.61
C PRO A 166 29.71 41.43 44.22
N LEU A 167 30.48 41.86 45.21
CA LEU A 167 30.21 43.07 46.00
C LEU A 167 30.84 44.36 45.42
N LYS A 168 31.69 44.24 44.39
CA LYS A 168 32.38 45.39 43.80
C LYS A 168 31.55 45.99 42.65
N PRO A 169 31.46 47.35 42.53
CA PRO A 169 30.78 47.99 41.41
C PRO A 169 31.32 47.49 40.06
N ALA A 170 30.42 47.29 39.10
CA ALA A 170 30.78 46.62 37.85
C ALA A 170 31.87 47.37 37.05
N ILE A 171 31.81 48.71 37.02
CA ILE A 171 32.79 49.55 36.35
C ILE A 171 34.17 49.40 37.02
N ASP A 172 34.23 49.45 38.35
CA ASP A 172 35.50 49.35 39.08
C ASP A 172 36.20 48.00 38.84
N VAL A 173 35.43 46.90 38.75
CA VAL A 173 35.98 45.58 38.41
C VAL A 173 36.66 45.60 37.04
N VAL A 174 36.06 46.28 36.06
CA VAL A 174 36.62 46.37 34.70
C VAL A 174 37.89 47.20 34.69
N LEU A 175 37.90 48.32 35.41
CA LEU A 175 39.06 49.19 35.52
C LEU A 175 40.23 48.50 36.23
N ASP A 176 39.95 47.70 37.26
CA ASP A 176 40.98 46.89 37.93
C ASP A 176 41.56 45.83 36.99
N ILE A 177 40.73 45.12 36.23
CA ILE A 177 41.19 44.13 35.26
C ILE A 177 42.03 44.81 34.17
N ALA A 178 41.60 45.98 33.69
CA ALA A 178 42.36 46.74 32.70
C ALA A 178 43.73 47.18 33.25
N LYS A 179 43.79 47.69 34.48
CA LYS A 179 45.05 48.03 35.15
C LYS A 179 45.95 46.81 35.35
N ALA A 180 45.39 45.69 35.79
CA ALA A 180 46.14 44.45 35.98
C ALA A 180 46.70 43.89 34.66
N ALA A 181 46.01 44.11 33.55
CA ALA A 181 46.41 43.70 32.21
C ALA A 181 47.28 44.76 31.48
N ASP A 182 47.69 45.83 32.15
CA ASP A 182 48.44 46.96 31.59
C ASP A 182 47.76 47.59 30.35
N VAL A 183 46.44 47.77 30.43
CA VAL A 183 45.62 48.41 29.39
C VAL A 183 45.02 49.70 29.94
N ASN A 184 45.28 50.81 29.26
CA ASN A 184 44.69 52.10 29.60
C ASN A 184 43.23 52.17 29.13
N ILE A 185 42.29 51.84 30.02
CA ILE A 185 40.85 51.99 29.83
C ILE A 185 40.33 52.95 30.90
N VAL A 186 39.62 53.99 30.49
CA VAL A 186 38.97 54.94 31.42
C VAL A 186 37.47 54.67 31.50
N ALA A 187 36.81 55.22 32.53
CA ALA A 187 35.36 55.01 32.73
C ALA A 187 34.52 55.43 31.51
N ASN A 188 34.92 56.48 30.78
CA ASN A 188 34.22 56.95 29.56
C ASN A 188 34.33 55.97 28.38
N ASP A 189 35.28 55.02 28.41
CA ASP A 189 35.38 53.96 27.41
C ASP A 189 34.35 52.84 27.64
N ILE A 190 33.65 52.86 28.78
CA ILE A 190 32.64 51.89 29.19
C ILE A 190 31.27 52.56 29.05
N VAL A 191 30.46 52.07 28.12
CA VAL A 191 29.10 52.58 27.90
C VAL A 191 28.16 52.03 28.97
N GLU A 192 28.23 50.72 29.20
CA GLU A 192 27.40 50.01 30.17
C GLU A 192 28.21 48.88 30.81
N ALA A 193 28.01 48.68 32.11
CA ALA A 193 28.54 47.54 32.83
C ALA A 193 27.50 47.06 33.84
N TYR A 194 27.07 45.81 33.72
CA TYR A 194 26.05 45.24 34.59
C TYR A 194 26.31 43.77 34.86
N ARG A 195 25.74 43.27 35.95
CA ARG A 195 25.78 41.84 36.29
C ARG A 195 24.55 41.13 35.73
N THR A 196 24.74 39.88 35.33
CA THR A 196 23.61 39.01 35.02
C THR A 196 22.76 38.75 36.26
N LYS A 197 21.50 38.33 36.09
CA LYS A 197 20.55 38.11 37.20
C LYS A 197 21.07 37.13 38.27
N ASP A 198 21.93 36.20 37.89
CA ASP A 198 22.55 35.21 38.77
C ASP A 198 23.86 35.71 39.43
N ASN A 199 24.27 36.96 39.17
CA ASN A 199 25.52 37.60 39.63
C ASN A 199 26.82 36.86 39.27
N LYS A 200 26.76 35.80 38.45
CA LYS A 200 27.93 34.99 38.06
C LYS A 200 28.78 35.63 36.98
N LYS A 201 28.16 36.46 36.14
CA LYS A 201 28.78 37.08 34.97
C LYS A 201 28.59 38.59 35.03
N LEU A 202 29.60 39.31 34.57
CA LEU A 202 29.58 40.74 34.38
C LEU A 202 29.68 41.00 32.88
N VAL A 203 28.68 41.70 32.34
CA VAL A 203 28.61 42.08 30.94
C VAL A 203 29.01 43.55 30.83
N VAL A 204 29.95 43.83 29.93
CA VAL A 204 30.45 45.18 29.68
C VAL A 204 30.34 45.50 28.22
N LYS A 205 29.80 46.68 27.92
CA LYS A 205 29.76 47.26 26.58
C LYS A 205 30.78 48.38 26.51
N PHE A 206 31.79 48.22 25.66
CA PHE A 206 32.78 49.24 25.40
C PHE A 206 32.26 50.26 24.36
N ALA A 207 32.68 51.52 24.50
CA ALA A 207 32.39 52.55 23.51
C ALA A 207 33.08 52.25 22.17
N ASN A 208 34.28 51.66 22.24
CA ASN A 208 35.08 51.31 21.08
C ASN A 208 35.49 49.83 21.09
N GLN A 209 35.33 49.17 19.94
CA GLN A 209 35.74 47.78 19.74
C GLN A 209 37.25 47.58 19.97
N LYS A 210 38.07 48.58 19.66
CA LYS A 210 39.53 48.51 19.85
C LYS A 210 39.91 48.21 21.30
N ASN A 211 39.25 48.87 22.25
CA ASN A 211 39.51 48.71 23.69
C ASN A 211 39.12 47.30 24.15
N LYS A 212 37.96 46.79 23.69
CA LYS A 212 37.56 45.39 23.92
C LYS A 212 38.63 44.41 23.41
N ILE A 213 39.06 44.55 22.16
CA ILE A 213 40.03 43.62 21.54
C ILE A 213 41.36 43.67 22.28
N LEU A 214 41.84 44.87 22.61
CA LEU A 214 43.11 45.06 23.32
C LEU A 214 43.08 44.39 24.69
N LEU A 215 42.02 44.62 25.48
CA LEU A 215 41.84 43.98 26.77
C LEU A 215 41.75 42.45 26.66
N MET A 216 40.93 41.95 25.75
CA MET A 216 40.76 40.51 25.53
C MET A 216 42.04 39.82 25.06
N LYS A 217 42.90 40.53 24.32
CA LYS A 217 44.21 40.02 23.91
C LYS A 217 45.16 39.96 25.10
N LYS A 218 45.26 41.04 25.88
CA LYS A 218 46.16 41.12 27.04
C LYS A 218 45.81 40.17 28.18
N VAL A 219 44.52 39.87 28.38
CA VAL A 219 44.07 38.92 29.41
C VAL A 219 44.31 37.46 29.01
N ARG A 220 44.60 37.17 27.73
CA ARG A 220 44.91 35.81 27.25
C ARG A 220 46.40 35.48 27.25
N GLU A 221 47.26 36.50 27.32
CA GLU A 221 48.72 36.37 27.44
C GLU A 221 49.10 36.05 28.89
#